data_AF-A0A4Q2YIU8-F1
#
_entry.id   AF-A0A4Q2YIU8-F1
#
_cell.length_a   1.000
_cell.length_b   1.000
_cell.length_c   1.000
_cell.angle_alpha   90.00
_cell.angle_beta   90.00
_cell.angle_gamma   90.00
#
_symmetry.space_group_name_H-M   'P 1'
#
loop_
_entity.id
_entity.type
_entity.pdbx_description
1 polymer ?
#
loop_
_entity_poly.entity_id
_entity_poly.type
_entity_poly.pdbx_seq_one_letter_code
_entity_poly.pdbx_strand_id
1 'polypeptide(L)'
;MNSDHSVYPSALFLQLWPVLAVSLALTAGRSMADDALNQKGLGIYQQMCIECHGPKGEGVPGKYDDALFGDRTLPSLTRRIEKTMPEGKEGTCVGPDAEAVAFYIYHAFYSPGARAALVPVKRDESRLTVNQFRVSVADVIGSFQPAADPLDPKEHGLRAEYYGGSGFQPSKEKEGKDKFDRRDPRVAFDFGGGSPDNAVMGSEEFSIRWTGSVIAEETGLYEFTVKTQNGARLWVNDERNALIDGWVSSGPEVREEKATLHLLGGRAYPLRLEYFKFKEKAASIQLVWKPPHRAAEIIPARNLSPAKRRPVFAVSVPFPADDRSSGYERGTSVSRAWYDAVTAGCVAAATYVSEHLPRLAGVENNDPERLTRLKEFCRRFASTAWRRPLTDAEAMALVGPAFAASATRFNATSG
;
A
#
# COMPACT_ATOMS: atom_id res chain seq x y z
N MET A 1 -30.72 44.80 16.99
CA MET A 1 -30.03 44.94 15.70
C MET A 1 -29.41 43.57 15.41
N ASN A 2 -30.22 42.63 14.89
CA ASN A 2 -30.23 42.18 13.48
C ASN A 2 -28.80 41.96 12.97
N SER A 3 -28.37 40.76 12.60
CA SER A 3 -29.05 39.88 11.64
C SER A 3 -28.72 38.39 11.81
N ASP A 4 -29.79 37.60 11.78
CA ASP A 4 -29.82 36.16 11.46
C ASP A 4 -29.20 35.87 10.09
N HIS A 5 -28.46 34.77 9.99
CA HIS A 5 -28.24 34.06 8.72
C HIS A 5 -28.62 32.59 8.89
N SER A 6 -29.90 32.35 8.65
CA SER A 6 -30.50 31.06 8.36
C SER A 6 -31.20 31.16 7.00
N VAL A 7 -31.18 30.05 6.25
CA VAL A 7 -31.96 29.74 5.04
C VAL A 7 -31.37 30.17 3.69
N TYR A 8 -30.79 29.18 2.99
CA TYR A 8 -30.85 29.03 1.54
C TYR A 8 -31.49 27.66 1.21
N PRO A 9 -32.15 27.51 0.05
CA PRO A 9 -33.52 27.00 -0.01
C PRO A 9 -33.61 25.51 -0.36
N SER A 10 -34.41 24.79 0.42
CA SER A 10 -34.85 23.40 0.22
C SER A 10 -35.94 23.23 -0.85
N ALA A 11 -36.09 24.17 -1.77
CA ALA A 11 -37.20 24.18 -2.73
C ALA A 11 -36.90 23.50 -4.08
N LEU A 12 -35.64 23.22 -4.42
CA LEU A 12 -35.28 22.54 -5.68
C LEU A 12 -35.31 21.00 -5.59
N PHE A 13 -35.27 20.42 -4.38
CA PHE A 13 -35.28 18.97 -4.19
C PHE A 13 -36.67 18.32 -4.29
N LEU A 14 -37.74 19.10 -4.14
CA LEU A 14 -39.12 18.57 -4.18
C LEU A 14 -39.73 18.49 -5.59
N GLN A 15 -39.12 19.12 -6.61
CA GLN A 15 -39.64 19.07 -7.99
C GLN A 15 -39.03 17.95 -8.85
N LEU A 16 -37.94 17.30 -8.40
CA LEU A 16 -37.29 16.19 -9.11
C LEU A 16 -37.75 14.82 -8.64
N TRP A 17 -38.36 14.72 -7.45
CA TRP A 17 -38.82 13.45 -6.87
C TRP A 17 -39.89 12.72 -7.69
N PRO A 18 -40.93 13.37 -8.24
CA PRO A 18 -41.92 12.65 -9.05
C PRO A 18 -41.33 12.16 -10.38
N VAL A 19 -40.38 12.90 -10.97
CA VAL A 19 -39.68 12.49 -12.20
C VAL A 19 -38.75 11.30 -11.93
N LEU A 20 -37.99 11.33 -10.83
CA LEU A 20 -37.14 10.20 -10.42
C LEU A 20 -37.96 8.96 -10.04
N ALA A 21 -39.08 9.11 -9.33
CA ALA A 21 -39.94 7.98 -8.91
C ALA A 21 -40.66 7.32 -10.09
N VAL A 22 -41.13 8.12 -11.06
CA VAL A 22 -41.72 7.59 -12.32
C VAL A 22 -40.64 6.88 -13.16
N SER A 23 -39.43 7.44 -13.23
CA SER A 23 -38.29 6.82 -13.92
C SER A 23 -37.91 5.46 -13.29
N LEU A 24 -37.85 5.40 -11.95
CA LEU A 24 -37.51 4.19 -11.20
C LEU A 24 -38.59 3.10 -11.32
N ALA A 25 -39.87 3.49 -11.30
CA ALA A 25 -41.00 2.58 -11.49
C ALA A 25 -41.07 2.02 -12.93
N LEU A 26 -40.77 2.85 -13.94
CA LEU A 26 -40.68 2.43 -15.34
C LEU A 26 -39.51 1.47 -15.60
N THR A 27 -38.35 1.68 -14.95
CA THR A 27 -37.21 0.76 -15.06
C THR A 27 -37.45 -0.57 -14.33
N ALA A 28 -38.08 -0.54 -13.16
CA ALA A 28 -38.43 -1.75 -12.41
C ALA A 28 -39.50 -2.58 -13.15
N GLY A 29 -40.52 -1.93 -13.72
CA GLY A 29 -41.55 -2.60 -14.52
C GLY A 29 -41.01 -3.25 -15.80
N ARG A 30 -40.02 -2.63 -16.45
CA ARG A 30 -39.31 -3.22 -17.61
C ARG A 30 -38.48 -4.43 -17.23
N SER A 31 -37.72 -4.37 -16.14
CA SER A 31 -36.92 -5.51 -15.66
C SER A 31 -37.78 -6.75 -15.36
N MET A 32 -38.93 -6.58 -14.71
CA MET A 32 -39.82 -7.71 -14.41
C MET A 32 -40.44 -8.32 -15.66
N ALA A 33 -40.80 -7.50 -16.65
CA ALA A 33 -41.34 -7.97 -17.92
C ALA A 33 -40.28 -8.71 -18.75
N ASP A 34 -39.05 -8.19 -18.79
CA ASP A 34 -37.91 -8.82 -19.46
C ASP A 34 -37.53 -10.16 -18.80
N ASP A 35 -37.55 -10.24 -17.46
CA ASP A 35 -37.30 -11.50 -16.73
C ASP A 35 -38.38 -12.55 -17.01
N ALA A 36 -39.66 -12.15 -17.02
CA ALA A 36 -40.76 -13.05 -17.35
C ALA A 36 -40.68 -13.54 -18.81
N LEU A 37 -40.33 -12.66 -19.74
CA LEU A 37 -40.13 -12.99 -21.15
C LEU A 37 -38.95 -13.95 -21.33
N ASN A 38 -37.85 -13.71 -20.62
CA ASN A 38 -36.65 -14.55 -20.63
C ASN A 38 -36.93 -15.95 -20.07
N GLN A 39 -37.66 -16.06 -18.95
CA GLN A 39 -38.06 -17.35 -18.38
C GLN A 39 -38.99 -18.13 -19.31
N LYS A 40 -39.97 -17.46 -19.93
CA LYS A 40 -40.83 -18.08 -20.95
C LYS A 40 -40.00 -18.58 -22.13
N GLY A 41 -39.06 -17.75 -22.60
CA GLY A 41 -38.14 -18.08 -23.70
C GLY A 41 -37.25 -19.28 -23.40
N LEU A 42 -36.71 -19.37 -22.18
CA LEU A 42 -35.94 -20.52 -21.71
C LEU A 42 -36.78 -21.81 -21.73
N GLY A 43 -38.03 -21.75 -21.25
CA GLY A 43 -38.93 -22.91 -21.27
C GLY A 43 -39.20 -23.41 -22.69
N ILE A 44 -39.48 -22.50 -23.63
CA ILE A 44 -39.68 -22.84 -25.04
C ILE A 44 -38.39 -23.41 -25.65
N TYR A 45 -37.24 -22.79 -25.36
CA TYR A 45 -35.95 -23.26 -25.84
C TYR A 45 -35.66 -24.70 -25.39
N GLN A 46 -35.90 -25.01 -24.12
CA GLN A 46 -35.74 -26.35 -23.55
C GLN A 46 -36.68 -27.38 -24.17
N GLN A 47 -37.88 -26.98 -24.59
CA GLN A 47 -38.86 -27.90 -25.17
C GLN A 47 -38.66 -28.11 -26.68
N MET A 48 -38.25 -27.09 -27.41
CA MET A 48 -38.35 -27.06 -28.88
C MET A 48 -37.01 -26.88 -29.60
N CYS A 49 -35.96 -26.41 -28.92
CA CYS A 49 -34.72 -25.99 -29.58
C CYS A 49 -33.47 -26.72 -29.07
N ILE A 50 -33.45 -27.12 -27.79
CA ILE A 50 -32.28 -27.68 -27.11
C ILE A 50 -31.74 -28.95 -27.77
N GLU A 51 -32.62 -29.75 -28.35
CA GLU A 51 -32.24 -31.04 -28.95
C GLU A 51 -31.32 -30.89 -30.15
N CYS A 52 -31.48 -29.81 -30.94
CA CYS A 52 -30.65 -29.54 -32.11
C CYS A 52 -29.52 -28.55 -31.78
N HIS A 53 -29.75 -27.60 -30.87
CA HIS A 53 -28.82 -26.49 -30.62
C HIS A 53 -28.02 -26.59 -29.33
N GLY A 54 -28.32 -27.55 -28.45
CA GLY A 54 -27.65 -27.71 -27.16
C GLY A 54 -28.15 -26.74 -26.08
N PRO A 55 -27.90 -27.00 -24.78
CA PRO A 55 -28.39 -26.21 -23.66
C PRO A 55 -27.93 -24.75 -23.66
N LYS A 56 -26.78 -24.45 -24.25
CA LYS A 56 -26.16 -23.12 -24.33
C LYS A 56 -25.99 -22.63 -25.77
N GLY A 57 -26.68 -23.25 -26.72
CA GLY A 57 -26.56 -22.90 -28.14
C GLY A 57 -25.21 -23.31 -28.73
N GLU A 58 -24.51 -24.30 -28.17
CA GLU A 58 -23.20 -24.77 -28.63
C GLU A 58 -23.25 -25.60 -29.92
N GLY A 59 -24.44 -26.04 -30.35
CA GLY A 59 -24.62 -26.98 -31.45
C GLY A 59 -24.52 -28.44 -30.99
N VAL A 60 -25.19 -29.34 -31.72
CA VAL A 60 -25.19 -30.79 -31.47
C VAL A 60 -24.74 -31.51 -32.74
N PRO A 61 -23.62 -32.27 -32.70
CA PRO A 61 -23.12 -33.02 -33.84
C PRO A 61 -24.17 -33.96 -34.46
N GLY A 62 -24.32 -33.90 -35.77
CA GLY A 62 -25.28 -34.72 -36.53
C GLY A 62 -26.72 -34.20 -36.49
N LYS A 63 -26.95 -33.04 -35.89
CA LYS A 63 -28.21 -32.28 -35.98
C LYS A 63 -27.90 -30.89 -36.51
N TYR A 64 -27.54 -29.96 -35.63
CA TYR A 64 -27.08 -28.64 -35.99
C TYR A 64 -25.72 -28.39 -35.37
N ASP A 65 -24.66 -28.58 -36.17
CA ASP A 65 -23.29 -28.66 -35.68
C ASP A 65 -22.72 -27.31 -35.22
N ASP A 66 -23.29 -26.20 -35.69
CA ASP A 66 -22.79 -24.86 -35.44
C ASP A 66 -23.35 -24.25 -34.14
N ALA A 67 -22.55 -23.44 -33.45
CA ALA A 67 -23.01 -22.66 -32.32
C ALA A 67 -23.92 -21.49 -32.77
N LEU A 68 -25.00 -21.26 -32.02
CA LEU A 68 -25.96 -20.19 -32.27
C LEU A 68 -25.41 -18.82 -31.85
N PHE A 69 -24.66 -18.17 -32.74
CA PHE A 69 -24.25 -16.78 -32.58
C PHE A 69 -24.36 -15.96 -33.86
N GLY A 70 -24.41 -14.63 -33.70
CA GLY A 70 -24.40 -13.72 -34.83
C GLY A 70 -24.61 -12.26 -34.42
N ASP A 71 -25.01 -11.47 -35.40
CA ASP A 71 -25.16 -10.01 -35.32
C ASP A 71 -26.60 -9.55 -35.68
N ARG A 72 -27.53 -10.49 -35.87
CA ARG A 72 -28.94 -10.15 -36.14
C ARG A 72 -29.53 -9.41 -34.96
N THR A 73 -30.31 -8.38 -35.23
CA THR A 73 -31.13 -7.73 -34.21
C THR A 73 -32.19 -8.67 -33.67
N LEU A 74 -32.64 -8.45 -32.42
CA LEU A 74 -33.68 -9.27 -31.80
C LEU A 74 -34.93 -9.43 -32.70
N PRO A 75 -35.52 -8.38 -33.32
CA PRO A 75 -36.64 -8.56 -34.24
C PRO A 75 -36.30 -9.38 -35.50
N SER A 76 -35.07 -9.28 -35.99
CA SER A 76 -34.63 -10.12 -37.12
C SER A 76 -34.44 -11.58 -36.72
N LEU A 77 -34.02 -11.84 -35.49
CA LEU A 77 -33.89 -13.19 -34.95
C LEU A 77 -35.28 -13.82 -34.75
N THR A 78 -36.24 -13.07 -34.18
CA THR A 78 -37.64 -13.51 -34.04
C THR A 78 -38.23 -13.95 -35.37
N ARG A 79 -38.17 -13.10 -36.40
CA ARG A 79 -38.69 -13.44 -37.74
C ARG A 79 -38.02 -14.68 -38.35
N ARG A 80 -36.74 -14.91 -38.03
CA ARG A 80 -36.03 -16.10 -38.51
C ARG A 80 -36.57 -17.35 -37.81
N ILE A 81 -36.75 -17.30 -36.50
CA ILE A 81 -37.30 -18.39 -35.69
C ILE A 81 -38.71 -18.74 -36.19
N GLU A 82 -39.60 -17.76 -36.37
CA GLU A 82 -40.97 -17.99 -36.86
C GLU A 82 -41.00 -18.74 -38.21
N LYS A 83 -40.05 -18.42 -39.09
CA LYS A 83 -40.02 -18.97 -40.45
C LYS A 83 -39.43 -20.37 -40.51
N THR A 84 -38.45 -20.69 -39.66
CA THR A 84 -37.62 -21.88 -39.85
C THR A 84 -37.64 -22.85 -38.67
N MET A 85 -38.25 -22.49 -37.54
CA MET A 85 -38.20 -23.30 -36.33
C MET A 85 -39.59 -23.68 -35.82
N PRO A 86 -39.72 -24.87 -35.20
CA PRO A 86 -38.74 -25.95 -35.11
C PRO A 86 -38.59 -26.73 -36.43
N GLU A 87 -37.45 -27.40 -36.60
CA GLU A 87 -37.17 -28.24 -37.75
C GLU A 87 -38.23 -29.34 -37.93
N GLY A 88 -38.81 -29.44 -39.13
CA GLY A 88 -39.86 -30.43 -39.46
C GLY A 88 -41.23 -30.13 -38.85
N LYS A 89 -41.38 -29.00 -38.15
CA LYS A 89 -42.65 -28.48 -37.60
C LYS A 89 -42.70 -26.95 -37.73
N GLU A 90 -42.32 -26.44 -38.89
CA GLU A 90 -42.25 -25.01 -39.16
C GLU A 90 -43.62 -24.34 -38.92
N GLY A 91 -43.61 -23.16 -38.30
CA GLY A 91 -44.84 -22.43 -37.97
C GLY A 91 -45.51 -22.82 -36.65
N THR A 92 -44.90 -23.69 -35.84
CA THR A 92 -45.40 -24.01 -34.49
C THR A 92 -44.86 -23.07 -33.40
N CYS A 93 -43.72 -22.41 -33.62
CA CYS A 93 -43.19 -21.36 -32.75
C CYS A 93 -43.38 -19.99 -33.41
N VAL A 94 -44.51 -19.33 -33.14
CA VAL A 94 -44.91 -18.08 -33.81
C VAL A 94 -45.35 -17.00 -32.81
N GLY A 95 -45.26 -15.73 -33.22
CA GLY A 95 -45.77 -14.60 -32.45
C GLY A 95 -45.11 -14.51 -31.06
N PRO A 96 -45.90 -14.45 -29.96
CA PRO A 96 -45.36 -14.27 -28.61
C PRO A 96 -44.41 -15.36 -28.13
N ASP A 97 -44.44 -16.56 -28.74
CA ASP A 97 -43.56 -17.66 -28.37
C ASP A 97 -42.21 -17.53 -29.08
N ALA A 98 -42.21 -17.14 -30.35
CA ALA A 98 -41.00 -16.82 -31.10
C ALA A 98 -40.29 -15.59 -30.54
N GLU A 99 -41.04 -14.57 -30.10
CA GLU A 99 -40.47 -13.39 -29.44
C GLU A 99 -39.76 -13.77 -28.14
N ALA A 100 -40.40 -14.58 -27.29
CA ALA A 100 -39.83 -15.03 -26.03
C ALA A 100 -38.56 -15.86 -26.23
N VAL A 101 -38.58 -16.86 -27.13
CA VAL A 101 -37.40 -17.70 -27.36
C VAL A 101 -36.27 -16.92 -28.05
N ALA A 102 -36.59 -15.98 -28.94
CA ALA A 102 -35.61 -15.08 -29.54
C ALA A 102 -34.94 -14.21 -28.46
N PHE A 103 -35.73 -13.66 -27.53
CA PHE A 103 -35.24 -12.85 -26.43
C PHE A 103 -34.25 -13.65 -25.57
N TYR A 104 -34.63 -14.85 -25.15
CA TYR A 104 -33.75 -15.75 -24.42
C TYR A 104 -32.45 -16.05 -25.18
N ILE A 105 -32.53 -16.51 -26.42
CA ILE A 105 -31.35 -16.83 -27.25
C ILE A 105 -30.43 -15.61 -27.39
N TYR A 106 -31.00 -14.44 -27.71
CA TYR A 106 -30.28 -13.19 -27.92
C TYR A 106 -29.47 -12.76 -26.70
N HIS A 107 -30.06 -12.85 -25.52
CA HIS A 107 -29.46 -12.40 -24.26
C HIS A 107 -28.64 -13.49 -23.55
N ALA A 108 -28.90 -14.77 -23.81
CA ALA A 108 -28.19 -15.87 -23.17
C ALA A 108 -26.85 -16.20 -23.86
N PHE A 109 -26.81 -16.28 -25.18
CA PHE A 109 -25.59 -16.72 -25.89
C PHE A 109 -25.39 -16.18 -27.33
N TYR A 110 -26.42 -15.63 -27.98
CA TYR A 110 -26.32 -15.28 -29.41
C TYR A 110 -25.64 -13.93 -29.69
N SER A 111 -25.99 -12.88 -28.94
CA SER A 111 -25.50 -11.51 -29.22
C SER A 111 -24.02 -11.32 -28.83
N PRO A 112 -23.32 -10.31 -29.40
CA PRO A 112 -21.96 -9.98 -28.98
C PRO A 112 -21.83 -9.71 -27.47
N GLY A 113 -22.82 -9.04 -26.86
CA GLY A 113 -22.85 -8.77 -25.42
C GLY A 113 -23.02 -10.04 -24.58
N ALA A 114 -23.95 -10.93 -24.97
CA ALA A 114 -24.15 -12.21 -24.31
C ALA A 114 -22.90 -13.10 -24.38
N ARG A 115 -22.26 -13.17 -25.54
CA ARG A 115 -20.99 -13.90 -25.71
C ARG A 115 -19.88 -13.34 -24.84
N ALA A 116 -19.72 -12.02 -24.81
CA ALA A 116 -18.72 -11.39 -23.93
C ALA A 116 -18.95 -11.72 -22.44
N ALA A 117 -20.20 -11.88 -22.01
CA ALA A 117 -20.54 -12.30 -20.66
C ALA A 117 -20.27 -13.78 -20.39
N LEU A 118 -20.33 -14.65 -21.41
CA LEU A 118 -20.04 -16.09 -21.31
C LEU A 118 -18.55 -16.41 -21.37
N VAL A 119 -17.72 -15.58 -22.02
CA VAL A 119 -16.28 -15.78 -22.04
C VAL A 119 -15.75 -15.51 -20.63
N PRO A 120 -15.20 -16.52 -19.92
CA PRO A 120 -14.62 -16.29 -18.61
C PRO A 120 -13.48 -15.28 -18.75
N VAL A 121 -13.49 -14.24 -17.91
CA VAL A 121 -12.38 -13.28 -17.85
C VAL A 121 -11.10 -14.06 -17.56
N LYS A 122 -10.20 -14.10 -18.54
CA LYS A 122 -8.88 -14.71 -18.37
C LYS A 122 -8.16 -13.90 -17.31
N ARG A 123 -7.99 -14.49 -16.12
CA ARG A 123 -7.18 -13.90 -15.05
C ARG A 123 -5.73 -14.08 -15.46
N ASP A 124 -5.13 -13.01 -15.94
CA ASP A 124 -3.70 -12.96 -16.21
C ASP A 124 -2.99 -12.31 -15.01
N GLU A 125 -1.85 -12.84 -14.63
CA GLU A 125 -1.07 -12.30 -13.52
C GLU A 125 -0.22 -11.15 -14.03
N SER A 126 -0.63 -9.92 -13.71
CA SER A 126 0.18 -8.73 -14.01
C SER A 126 1.21 -8.51 -12.91
N ARG A 127 2.45 -8.19 -13.29
CA ARG A 127 3.47 -7.76 -12.30
C ARG A 127 3.06 -6.44 -11.64
N LEU A 128 3.44 -6.27 -10.37
CA LEU A 128 3.37 -4.96 -9.72
C LEU A 128 4.38 -3.99 -10.36
N THR A 129 4.04 -2.70 -10.36
CA THR A 129 5.02 -1.62 -10.58
C THR A 129 6.07 -1.61 -9.46
N VAL A 130 7.22 -0.94 -9.66
CA VAL A 130 8.27 -0.85 -8.64
C VAL A 130 7.69 -0.30 -7.33
N ASN A 131 6.94 0.80 -7.43
CA ASN A 131 6.34 1.45 -6.27
C ASN A 131 5.28 0.57 -5.60
N GLN A 132 4.42 -0.12 -6.37
CA GLN A 132 3.45 -1.05 -5.81
C GLN A 132 4.12 -2.22 -5.09
N PHE A 133 5.21 -2.77 -5.63
CA PHE A 133 5.99 -3.82 -4.97
C PHE A 133 6.57 -3.33 -3.64
N ARG A 134 7.29 -2.20 -3.65
CA ARG A 134 7.90 -1.62 -2.45
C ARG A 134 6.89 -1.31 -1.35
N VAL A 135 5.76 -0.69 -1.71
CA VAL A 135 4.66 -0.39 -0.79
C VAL A 135 4.03 -1.67 -0.26
N SER A 136 3.76 -2.65 -1.12
CA SER A 136 3.17 -3.93 -0.70
C SER A 136 4.06 -4.67 0.31
N VAL A 137 5.37 -4.73 0.06
CA VAL A 137 6.32 -5.37 0.99
C VAL A 137 6.39 -4.62 2.32
N ALA A 138 6.44 -3.28 2.28
CA ALA A 138 6.43 -2.44 3.48
C ALA A 138 5.14 -2.64 4.30
N ASP A 139 3.99 -2.77 3.66
CA ASP A 139 2.70 -2.96 4.32
C ASP A 139 2.53 -4.36 4.89
N VAL A 140 2.96 -5.40 4.16
CA VAL A 140 2.96 -6.78 4.68
C VAL A 140 3.83 -6.88 5.93
N ILE A 141 5.02 -6.28 5.96
CA ILE A 141 5.86 -6.28 7.17
C ILE A 141 5.27 -5.38 8.25
N GLY A 142 4.77 -4.21 7.87
CA GLY A 142 4.18 -3.22 8.75
C GLY A 142 2.93 -3.71 9.49
N SER A 143 2.13 -4.59 8.88
CA SER A 143 0.91 -5.14 9.50
C SER A 143 1.17 -6.03 10.70
N PHE A 144 2.41 -6.51 10.88
CA PHE A 144 2.83 -7.27 12.06
C PHE A 144 3.42 -6.39 13.17
N GLN A 145 3.46 -5.07 12.96
CA GLN A 145 3.79 -4.13 14.00
C GLN A 145 2.49 -3.59 14.62
N PRO A 146 2.44 -3.40 15.96
CA PRO A 146 1.38 -2.64 16.60
C PRO A 146 1.07 -1.35 15.84
N ALA A 147 -0.23 -1.11 15.63
CA ALA A 147 -0.71 0.11 14.99
C ALA A 147 -0.15 1.33 15.74
N ALA A 148 0.34 2.30 14.98
CA ALA A 148 0.80 3.55 15.53
C ALA A 148 -0.39 4.53 15.55
N ASP A 149 -0.52 5.33 16.61
CA ASP A 149 -1.58 6.34 16.69
C ASP A 149 -1.52 7.29 15.48
N PRO A 150 -2.64 7.81 14.94
CA PRO A 150 -2.58 8.79 13.86
C PRO A 150 -1.66 9.98 14.21
N LEU A 151 -0.97 10.55 13.22
CA LEU A 151 -0.24 11.81 13.43
C LEU A 151 -1.29 12.92 13.64
N ASP A 152 -1.13 13.74 14.69
CA ASP A 152 -1.90 14.98 14.79
C ASP A 152 -1.36 15.97 13.74
N PRO A 153 -2.17 16.36 12.73
CA PRO A 153 -1.74 17.29 11.70
C PRO A 153 -1.43 18.70 12.23
N LYS A 154 -1.81 19.03 13.47
CA LYS A 154 -1.50 20.30 14.12
C LYS A 154 -0.18 20.27 14.89
N GLU A 155 0.37 19.08 15.14
CA GLU A 155 1.63 18.92 15.86
C GLU A 155 2.82 18.83 14.91
N HIS A 156 3.56 19.94 14.81
CA HIS A 156 4.74 20.08 13.96
C HIS A 156 6.02 20.25 14.76
N GLY A 157 7.14 19.86 14.14
CA GLY A 157 8.48 20.00 14.70
C GLY A 157 8.99 18.74 15.39
N LEU A 158 10.09 18.86 16.11
CA LEU A 158 10.72 17.77 16.87
C LEU A 158 10.71 18.09 18.35
N ARG A 159 10.62 17.05 19.19
CA ARG A 159 10.90 17.20 20.62
C ARG A 159 12.41 17.37 20.78
N ALA A 160 12.81 18.49 21.38
CA ALA A 160 14.19 18.86 21.57
C ALA A 160 14.52 18.91 23.06
N GLU A 161 15.54 18.14 23.45
CA GLU A 161 16.07 18.13 24.81
C GLU A 161 17.44 18.81 24.80
N TYR A 162 17.59 19.84 25.63
CA TYR A 162 18.79 20.66 25.72
C TYR A 162 19.49 20.37 27.04
N TYR A 163 20.82 20.18 27.01
CA TYR A 163 21.63 19.81 28.17
C TYR A 163 22.86 20.70 28.29
N GLY A 164 23.15 21.18 29.50
CA GLY A 164 24.35 21.96 29.85
C GLY A 164 25.62 21.14 30.02
N GLY A 165 25.88 20.25 29.06
CA GLY A 165 27.05 19.39 28.96
C GLY A 165 27.00 18.56 27.68
N SER A 166 28.08 17.87 27.32
CA SER A 166 28.16 17.05 26.11
C SER A 166 27.45 15.69 26.22
N GLY A 167 27.11 15.25 27.45
CA GLY A 167 26.70 13.87 27.75
C GLY A 167 25.22 13.51 27.59
N PHE A 168 24.36 14.32 26.97
CA PHE A 168 22.90 14.11 26.89
C PHE A 168 22.23 13.76 28.22
N GLN A 169 22.78 14.28 29.31
CA GLN A 169 22.30 14.10 30.67
C GLN A 169 22.48 15.42 31.41
N PRO A 170 21.56 15.78 32.30
CA PRO A 170 21.73 16.96 33.14
C PRO A 170 22.90 16.80 34.12
N SER A 171 23.55 17.90 34.49
CA SER A 171 24.63 17.88 35.48
C SER A 171 24.10 17.63 36.89
N LYS A 172 24.78 16.72 37.61
CA LYS A 172 24.54 16.53 39.06
C LYS A 172 24.94 17.77 39.86
N GLU A 173 25.99 18.47 39.45
CA GLU A 173 26.50 19.68 40.14
C GLU A 173 25.49 20.83 40.07
N LYS A 174 24.71 20.91 38.99
CA LYS A 174 23.66 21.91 38.80
C LYS A 174 22.27 21.43 39.24
N GLU A 175 22.19 20.32 39.98
CA GLU A 175 20.93 19.71 40.43
C GLU A 175 19.92 19.48 39.29
N GLY A 176 20.42 19.26 38.07
CA GLY A 176 19.63 19.12 36.87
C GLY A 176 18.95 20.37 36.31
N LYS A 177 19.30 21.56 36.83
CA LYS A 177 18.76 22.84 36.37
C LYS A 177 19.36 23.33 35.06
N ASP A 178 20.33 22.61 34.51
CA ASP A 178 20.98 22.89 33.22
C ASP A 178 20.33 22.15 32.05
N LYS A 179 19.06 21.74 32.20
CA LYS A 179 18.27 21.07 31.17
C LYS A 179 16.95 21.79 30.97
N PHE A 180 16.54 21.90 29.71
CA PHE A 180 15.17 22.23 29.36
C PHE A 180 14.73 21.48 28.10
N ASP A 181 13.42 21.33 27.94
CA ASP A 181 12.82 20.70 26.77
C ASP A 181 11.97 21.74 26.05
N ARG A 182 12.02 21.75 24.72
CA ARG A 182 11.07 22.51 23.89
C ARG A 182 10.75 21.77 22.61
N ARG A 183 9.76 22.27 21.88
CA ARG A 183 9.43 21.80 20.54
C ARG A 183 10.03 22.75 19.52
N ASP A 184 10.87 22.22 18.64
CA ASP A 184 11.50 22.98 17.57
C ASP A 184 10.80 22.70 16.24
N PRO A 185 10.12 23.69 15.62
CA PRO A 185 9.44 23.50 14.34
C PRO A 185 10.38 23.08 13.21
N ARG A 186 11.65 23.50 13.27
CA ARG A 186 12.70 23.19 12.31
C ARG A 186 14.05 23.17 13.01
N VAL A 187 15.02 22.46 12.44
CA VAL A 187 16.40 22.48 12.93
C VAL A 187 17.24 23.37 12.00
N ALA A 188 17.37 24.63 12.39
CA ALA A 188 18.19 25.63 11.71
C ALA A 188 18.56 26.71 12.72
N PHE A 189 19.61 26.45 13.50
CA PHE A 189 20.06 27.29 14.59
C PHE A 189 21.48 27.81 14.35
N ASP A 190 21.68 29.08 14.67
CA ASP A 190 22.99 29.71 14.81
C ASP A 190 23.05 30.34 16.20
N PHE A 191 23.88 29.76 17.06
CA PHE A 191 24.08 30.21 18.43
C PHE A 191 25.30 31.13 18.55
N GLY A 192 26.08 31.31 17.47
CA GLY A 192 27.36 32.00 17.52
C GLY A 192 28.22 31.49 18.68
N GLY A 193 28.83 32.40 19.42
CA GLY A 193 29.60 32.06 20.63
C GLY A 193 28.77 31.70 21.87
N GLY A 194 27.45 31.81 21.82
CA GLY A 194 26.56 31.57 22.95
C GLY A 194 26.12 30.11 23.11
N SER A 195 25.03 29.95 23.86
CA SER A 195 24.29 28.71 24.03
C SER A 195 22.80 28.89 23.67
N PRO A 196 22.00 27.81 23.60
CA PRO A 196 20.56 27.89 23.36
C PRO A 196 19.79 28.74 24.39
N ASP A 197 20.26 28.75 25.64
CA ASP A 197 19.76 29.62 26.71
C ASP A 197 20.89 29.87 27.72
N ASN A 198 21.48 31.07 27.68
CA ASN A 198 22.63 31.43 28.52
C ASN A 198 22.29 31.54 30.02
N ALA A 199 21.01 31.61 30.40
CA ALA A 199 20.61 31.57 31.80
C ALA A 199 20.58 30.14 32.35
N VAL A 200 20.38 29.15 31.48
CA VAL A 200 20.25 27.74 31.85
C VAL A 200 21.58 26.99 31.68
N MET A 201 22.30 27.23 30.59
CA MET A 201 23.53 26.51 30.25
C MET A 201 24.68 27.42 29.86
N GLY A 202 25.90 26.89 30.01
CA GLY A 202 27.11 27.60 29.60
C GLY A 202 27.30 27.60 28.09
N SER A 203 28.00 28.59 27.57
CA SER A 203 28.37 28.67 26.15
C SER A 203 29.43 27.67 25.75
N GLU A 204 30.29 27.22 26.66
CA GLU A 204 31.45 26.39 26.34
C GLU A 204 31.08 24.96 25.96
N GLU A 205 30.04 24.41 26.58
CA GLU A 205 29.65 23.01 26.40
C GLU A 205 28.15 22.85 26.57
N PHE A 206 27.52 22.28 25.54
CA PHE A 206 26.12 21.87 25.59
C PHE A 206 25.85 20.81 24.53
N SER A 207 24.77 20.05 24.72
CA SER A 207 24.28 19.08 23.76
C SER A 207 22.78 19.22 23.57
N ILE A 208 22.32 18.85 22.37
CA ILE A 208 20.92 18.91 21.99
C ILE A 208 20.53 17.61 21.32
N ARG A 209 19.45 17.00 21.77
CA ARG A 209 18.85 15.82 21.16
C ARG A 209 17.48 16.16 20.62
N TRP A 210 17.33 16.12 19.30
CA TRP A 210 16.03 16.15 18.65
C TRP A 210 15.52 14.73 18.41
N THR A 211 14.28 14.47 18.80
CA THR A 211 13.59 13.20 18.58
C THR A 211 12.19 13.43 18.03
N GLY A 212 11.75 12.52 17.17
CA GLY A 212 10.43 12.58 16.56
C GLY A 212 10.42 11.76 15.28
N SER A 213 9.80 12.30 14.25
CA SER A 213 9.71 11.67 12.93
C SER A 213 9.80 12.67 11.79
N VAL A 214 10.30 12.22 10.65
CA VAL A 214 10.24 12.90 9.37
C VAL A 214 9.16 12.30 8.48
N ILE A 215 8.36 13.13 7.83
CA ILE A 215 7.25 12.73 6.96
C ILE A 215 7.68 12.90 5.51
N ALA A 216 7.76 11.78 4.79
CA ALA A 216 8.06 11.76 3.36
C ALA A 216 6.78 12.06 2.55
N GLU A 217 6.79 13.12 1.75
CA GLU A 217 5.65 13.47 0.88
C GLU A 217 5.62 12.58 -0.36
N GLU A 218 6.79 12.31 -0.94
CA GLU A 218 6.96 11.57 -2.19
C GLU A 218 7.77 10.29 -1.99
N THR A 219 7.50 9.25 -2.77
CA THR A 219 8.32 8.04 -2.81
C THR A 219 9.58 8.29 -3.65
N GLY A 220 10.75 8.03 -3.11
CA GLY A 220 12.00 8.18 -3.86
C GLY A 220 13.24 8.25 -2.97
N LEU A 221 14.35 8.62 -3.58
CA LEU A 221 15.62 8.84 -2.89
C LEU A 221 15.64 10.24 -2.28
N TYR A 222 15.80 10.32 -0.96
CA TYR A 222 16.03 11.57 -0.24
C TYR A 222 17.52 11.68 0.09
N GLU A 223 18.10 12.86 -0.09
CA GLU A 223 19.42 13.18 0.43
C GLU A 223 19.26 14.02 1.70
N PHE A 224 19.71 13.50 2.83
CA PHE A 224 19.78 14.25 4.09
C PHE A 224 21.16 14.90 4.18
N THR A 225 21.18 16.16 4.61
CA THR A 225 22.40 16.93 4.83
C THR A 225 22.37 17.54 6.22
N VAL A 226 23.42 17.30 7.01
CA VAL A 226 23.64 17.99 8.28
C VAL A 226 24.74 19.02 8.07
N LYS A 227 24.43 20.30 8.31
CA LYS A 227 25.40 21.39 8.23
C LYS A 227 25.74 21.88 9.63
N THR A 228 27.00 21.76 10.03
CA THR A 228 27.46 22.13 11.37
C THR A 228 28.98 22.29 11.40
N GLN A 229 29.49 23.14 12.28
CA GLN A 229 30.93 23.19 12.60
C GLN A 229 31.30 22.32 13.81
N ASN A 230 30.29 21.82 14.54
CA ASN A 230 30.45 20.99 15.74
C ASN A 230 30.05 19.53 15.46
N GLY A 231 30.06 18.69 16.49
CA GLY A 231 29.70 17.27 16.37
C GLY A 231 28.21 17.04 16.19
N ALA A 232 27.84 16.16 15.26
CA ALA A 232 26.45 15.74 15.06
C ALA A 232 26.32 14.30 14.56
N ARG A 233 25.22 13.65 14.90
CA ARG A 233 24.82 12.33 14.39
C ARG A 233 23.35 12.32 14.03
N LEU A 234 23.02 11.80 12.86
CA LEU A 234 21.65 11.69 12.37
C LEU A 234 21.28 10.22 12.19
N TRP A 235 20.12 9.84 12.73
CA TRP A 235 19.45 8.57 12.51
C TRP A 235 18.12 8.85 11.83
N VAL A 236 17.87 8.18 10.71
CA VAL A 236 16.58 8.22 10.00
C VAL A 236 16.18 6.79 9.68
N ASN A 237 15.00 6.36 10.14
CA ASN A 237 14.45 5.03 9.90
C ASN A 237 15.26 3.83 10.46
N ASP A 238 16.41 4.08 11.11
CA ASP A 238 17.22 3.09 11.82
C ASP A 238 17.70 3.73 13.13
N GLU A 239 17.36 3.15 14.28
CA GLU A 239 17.75 3.69 15.59
C GLU A 239 19.12 3.21 16.06
N ARG A 240 19.70 2.21 15.38
CA ARG A 240 20.96 1.55 15.75
C ARG A 240 22.10 2.09 14.91
N ASN A 241 21.92 2.18 13.61
CA ASN A 241 22.94 2.63 12.67
C ASN A 241 22.70 4.10 12.29
N ALA A 242 23.65 4.98 12.62
CA ALA A 242 23.57 6.37 12.22
C ALA A 242 23.66 6.46 10.68
N LEU A 243 22.75 7.23 10.09
CA LEU A 243 22.78 7.55 8.66
C LEU A 243 23.94 8.52 8.35
N ILE A 244 24.20 9.45 9.27
CA ILE A 244 25.33 10.38 9.22
C ILE A 244 26.01 10.35 10.59
N ASP A 245 27.32 10.06 10.63
CA ASP A 245 28.12 10.05 11.85
C ASP A 245 29.31 11.02 11.75
N GLY A 246 29.03 12.28 12.09
CA GLY A 246 29.99 13.35 12.19
C GLY A 246 30.30 13.69 13.64
N TRP A 247 30.61 12.72 14.50
CA TRP A 247 30.81 13.02 15.93
C TRP A 247 32.11 13.76 16.25
N VAL A 248 33.10 13.71 15.36
CA VAL A 248 34.37 14.44 15.53
C VAL A 248 34.21 15.87 15.02
N SER A 249 34.58 16.84 15.86
CA SER A 249 34.66 18.26 15.52
C SER A 249 36.04 18.58 14.96
N SER A 250 36.11 19.11 13.73
CA SER A 250 37.38 19.28 12.99
C SER A 250 37.86 20.74 12.89
N GLY A 251 37.18 21.71 13.51
CA GLY A 251 37.59 23.11 13.48
C GLY A 251 36.44 24.10 13.28
N PRO A 252 36.74 25.37 12.96
CA PRO A 252 35.75 26.46 12.93
C PRO A 252 34.91 26.50 11.64
N GLU A 253 35.17 25.63 10.67
CA GLU A 253 34.47 25.64 9.39
C GLU A 253 33.18 24.81 9.45
N VAL A 254 32.10 25.34 8.88
CA VAL A 254 30.85 24.61 8.73
C VAL A 254 31.03 23.53 7.66
N ARG A 255 30.94 22.26 8.08
CA ARG A 255 30.94 21.11 7.17
C ARG A 255 29.51 20.73 6.77
N GLU A 256 29.41 20.11 5.61
CA GLU A 256 28.19 19.46 5.14
C GLU A 256 28.43 17.96 5.05
N GLU A 257 27.73 17.18 5.86
CA GLU A 257 27.73 15.72 5.73
C GLU A 257 26.42 15.28 5.09
N LYS A 258 26.51 14.38 4.11
CA LYS A 258 25.38 13.97 3.28
C LYS A 258 25.23 12.46 3.26
N ALA A 259 23.99 12.01 3.27
CA ALA A 259 23.66 10.60 3.09
C ALA A 259 22.32 10.46 2.37
N THR A 260 22.12 9.37 1.65
CA THR A 260 20.88 9.12 0.92
C THR A 260 20.10 7.96 1.51
N LEU A 261 18.77 8.06 1.47
CA LEU A 261 17.87 7.03 1.95
C LEU A 261 16.62 6.98 1.06
N HIS A 262 16.21 5.78 0.66
CA HIS A 262 14.96 5.60 -0.09
C HIS A 262 13.78 5.56 0.87
N LEU A 263 12.83 6.49 0.70
CA LEU A 263 11.63 6.60 1.51
C LEU A 263 10.38 6.41 0.64
N LEU A 264 9.31 5.90 1.25
CA LEU A 264 8.00 5.75 0.64
C LEU A 264 7.13 6.95 1.07
N GLY A 265 6.53 7.61 0.10
CA GLY A 265 5.66 8.77 0.32
C GLY A 265 4.42 8.42 1.15
N GLY A 266 3.91 9.41 1.86
CA GLY A 266 2.77 9.27 2.77
C GLY A 266 3.10 8.57 4.09
N ARG A 267 4.38 8.32 4.39
CA ARG A 267 4.82 7.67 5.63
C ARG A 267 5.69 8.57 6.48
N ALA A 268 5.67 8.29 7.78
CA ALA A 268 6.49 8.95 8.77
C ALA A 268 7.54 7.98 9.32
N TYR A 269 8.78 8.46 9.41
CA TYR A 269 9.96 7.69 9.71
C TYR A 269 10.61 8.22 10.99
N PRO A 270 11.02 7.37 11.95
CA PRO A 270 11.69 7.85 13.15
C PRO A 270 12.93 8.64 12.77
N LEU A 271 13.10 9.76 13.46
CA LEU A 271 14.26 10.64 13.31
C LEU A 271 14.83 10.94 14.69
N ARG A 272 16.15 10.79 14.81
CA ARG A 272 16.93 11.30 15.94
C ARG A 272 18.10 12.08 15.39
N LEU A 273 18.29 13.30 15.88
CA LEU A 273 19.47 14.10 15.61
C LEU A 273 20.12 14.43 16.96
N GLU A 274 21.37 14.05 17.11
CA GLU A 274 22.20 14.39 18.25
C GLU A 274 23.24 15.42 17.82
N TYR A 275 23.44 16.42 18.66
CA TYR A 275 24.38 17.51 18.45
C TYR A 275 25.11 17.81 19.75
N PHE A 276 26.39 18.17 19.66
CA PHE A 276 27.11 18.73 20.79
C PHE A 276 28.12 19.80 20.36
N LYS A 277 28.40 20.70 21.30
CA LYS A 277 29.49 21.66 21.28
C LYS A 277 30.42 21.36 22.46
N PHE A 278 31.73 21.40 22.22
CA PHE A 278 32.75 21.31 23.26
C PHE A 278 33.92 22.27 22.96
N LYS A 279 33.92 23.42 23.65
CA LYS A 279 34.98 24.45 23.62
C LYS A 279 35.23 25.11 22.26
N GLU A 280 34.42 24.86 21.24
CA GLU A 280 34.52 25.58 19.97
C GLU A 280 34.00 27.02 20.10
N LYS A 281 34.55 27.94 19.30
CA LYS A 281 34.20 29.37 19.36
C LYS A 281 32.79 29.68 18.91
N ALA A 282 32.21 28.85 18.05
CA ALA A 282 30.89 29.06 17.49
C ALA A 282 30.09 27.76 17.43
N ALA A 283 28.76 27.88 17.45
CA ALA A 283 27.83 26.77 17.39
C ALA A 283 26.70 27.02 16.39
N SER A 284 26.52 26.10 15.44
CA SER A 284 25.46 26.19 14.45
C SER A 284 25.08 24.80 13.95
N ILE A 285 23.80 24.58 13.66
CA ILE A 285 23.28 23.32 13.15
C ILE A 285 22.11 23.55 12.20
N GLN A 286 22.15 22.94 11.02
CA GLN A 286 21.03 22.89 10.09
C GLN A 286 20.78 21.46 9.63
N LEU A 287 19.51 21.06 9.64
CA LEU A 287 19.06 19.81 9.03
C LEU A 287 18.34 20.13 7.73
N VAL A 288 18.96 19.72 6.63
CA VAL A 288 18.51 19.97 5.26
C VAL A 288 18.19 18.63 4.62
N TRP A 289 17.22 18.62 3.72
CA TRP A 289 16.97 17.48 2.86
C TRP A 289 16.81 17.92 1.41
N LYS A 290 17.04 17.00 0.48
CA LYS A 290 16.64 17.12 -0.93
C LYS A 290 15.64 16.01 -1.22
N PRO A 291 14.34 16.34 -1.31
CA PRO A 291 13.33 15.37 -1.73
C PRO A 291 13.53 14.93 -3.19
N PRO A 292 12.92 13.81 -3.60
CA PRO A 292 12.84 13.42 -5.00
C PRO A 292 12.30 14.59 -5.84
N HIS A 293 12.92 14.84 -6.99
CA HIS A 293 12.49 15.86 -7.96
C HIS A 293 12.39 17.31 -7.43
N ARG A 294 12.94 17.60 -6.24
CA ARG A 294 12.91 18.94 -5.62
C ARG A 294 14.31 19.45 -5.29
N ALA A 295 14.39 20.76 -5.05
CA ALA A 295 15.61 21.41 -4.57
C ALA A 295 15.85 21.09 -3.09
N ALA A 296 17.10 21.23 -2.65
CA ALA A 296 17.44 21.08 -1.24
C ALA A 296 16.84 22.23 -0.41
N GLU A 297 16.24 21.91 0.73
CA GLU A 297 15.66 22.88 1.66
C GLU A 297 15.86 22.43 3.12
N ILE A 298 15.84 23.37 4.06
CA ILE A 298 15.72 23.03 5.49
C ILE A 298 14.41 22.25 5.66
N ILE A 299 14.45 21.12 6.38
CA ILE A 299 13.26 20.27 6.52
C ILE A 299 12.11 21.11 7.09
N PRO A 300 11.01 21.30 6.34
CA PRO A 300 9.91 22.16 6.78
C PRO A 300 9.20 21.58 8.00
N ALA A 301 8.60 22.46 8.82
CA ALA A 301 7.89 22.03 10.03
C ALA A 301 6.77 21.02 9.77
N ARG A 302 6.05 21.15 8.64
CA ARG A 302 5.02 20.20 8.22
C ARG A 302 5.55 18.78 7.97
N ASN A 303 6.85 18.65 7.70
CA ASN A 303 7.53 17.37 7.46
C ASN A 303 8.16 16.80 8.73
N LEU A 304 7.99 17.45 9.88
CA LEU A 304 8.51 17.02 11.18
C LEU A 304 7.35 16.84 12.16
N SER A 305 7.38 15.77 12.92
CA SER A 305 6.42 15.51 14.00
C SER A 305 7.15 15.14 15.29
N PRO A 306 6.69 15.62 16.47
CA PRO A 306 7.29 15.27 17.74
C PRO A 306 7.01 13.81 18.12
N ALA A 307 5.99 13.18 17.51
CA ALA A 307 5.67 11.79 17.72
C ALA A 307 6.76 10.88 17.15
N LYS A 308 7.26 9.95 17.97
CA LYS A 308 8.21 8.92 17.51
C LYS A 308 7.47 7.83 16.74
N ARG A 309 7.93 7.53 15.53
CA ARG A 309 7.40 6.43 14.69
C ARG A 309 8.29 5.21 14.76
N ARG A 310 7.76 4.10 14.26
CA ARG A 310 8.52 2.86 14.14
C ARG A 310 9.24 2.83 12.80
N PRO A 311 10.42 2.18 12.74
CA PRO A 311 11.07 1.91 11.46
C PRO A 311 10.14 1.21 10.47
N VAL A 312 10.14 1.69 9.23
CA VAL A 312 9.43 1.09 8.10
C VAL A 312 10.46 0.46 7.19
N PHE A 313 10.29 -0.83 6.89
CA PHE A 313 11.13 -1.48 5.89
C PHE A 313 10.78 -0.96 4.49
N ALA A 314 11.75 -0.35 3.82
CA ALA A 314 11.63 0.10 2.45
C ALA A 314 12.69 -0.64 1.60
N VAL A 315 12.24 -1.38 0.59
CA VAL A 315 13.15 -2.10 -0.30
C VAL A 315 13.98 -1.10 -1.10
N SER A 316 15.28 -1.07 -0.84
CA SER A 316 16.25 -0.17 -1.50
C SER A 316 16.90 -0.75 -2.75
N VAL A 317 16.58 -2.00 -3.10
CA VAL A 317 17.11 -2.67 -4.29
C VAL A 317 16.82 -1.83 -5.55
N PRO A 318 17.82 -1.63 -6.44
CA PRO A 318 17.61 -0.97 -7.73
C PRO A 318 16.70 -1.81 -8.63
N PHE A 319 15.68 -1.18 -9.20
CA PHE A 319 14.79 -1.81 -10.19
C PHE A 319 15.04 -1.22 -11.58
N PRO A 320 14.86 -2.00 -12.66
CA PRO A 320 14.69 -1.41 -13.98
C PRO A 320 13.42 -0.55 -14.03
N ALA A 321 13.34 0.35 -15.01
CA ALA A 321 12.19 1.22 -15.19
C ALA A 321 10.89 0.43 -15.41
N ASP A 322 9.76 1.01 -14.99
CA ASP A 322 8.44 0.40 -15.12
C ASP A 322 7.91 0.40 -16.56
N ASP A 323 8.50 1.18 -17.47
CA ASP A 323 7.92 1.59 -18.75
C ASP A 323 8.56 0.98 -20.02
N ARG A 324 8.06 1.42 -21.18
CA ARG A 324 8.13 0.79 -22.53
C ARG A 324 9.52 0.82 -23.20
N SER A 325 10.60 1.16 -22.51
CA SER A 325 11.89 1.44 -23.15
C SER A 325 12.55 0.23 -23.84
N SER A 326 12.05 -0.98 -23.59
CA SER A 326 12.66 -2.24 -24.10
C SER A 326 11.72 -3.12 -24.93
N GLY A 327 10.62 -2.59 -25.49
CA GLY A 327 9.75 -3.35 -26.41
C GLY A 327 8.76 -4.33 -25.74
N TYR A 328 8.63 -4.28 -24.43
CA TYR A 328 7.69 -5.08 -23.64
C TYR A 328 6.34 -4.36 -23.48
N GLU A 329 5.22 -5.08 -23.67
CA GLU A 329 3.89 -4.54 -23.36
C GLU A 329 3.78 -4.17 -21.88
N ARG A 330 3.08 -3.07 -21.57
CA ARG A 330 2.91 -2.62 -20.18
C ARG A 330 2.30 -3.74 -19.34
N GLY A 331 3.01 -4.13 -18.29
CA GLY A 331 2.44 -4.82 -17.13
C GLY A 331 2.23 -6.33 -17.23
N THR A 332 2.54 -6.98 -18.36
CA THR A 332 2.35 -8.44 -18.52
C THR A 332 3.67 -9.21 -18.60
N SER A 333 4.67 -8.69 -19.31
CA SER A 333 5.96 -9.39 -19.44
C SER A 333 6.97 -9.01 -18.34
N VAL A 334 7.62 -10.01 -17.76
CA VAL A 334 8.67 -9.88 -16.75
C VAL A 334 10.04 -10.06 -17.43
N SER A 335 10.85 -9.00 -17.47
CA SER A 335 12.23 -9.11 -17.95
C SER A 335 13.11 -9.83 -16.90
N ARG A 336 14.23 -10.41 -17.33
CA ARG A 336 15.19 -11.02 -16.40
C ARG A 336 15.66 -10.04 -15.32
N ALA A 337 16.00 -8.81 -15.72
CA ALA A 337 16.40 -7.76 -14.79
C ALA A 337 15.30 -7.41 -13.78
N TRP A 338 14.02 -7.45 -14.19
CA TRP A 338 12.90 -7.26 -13.28
C TRP A 338 12.80 -8.41 -12.28
N TYR A 339 12.87 -9.66 -12.76
CA TYR A 339 12.84 -10.85 -11.93
C TYR A 339 13.97 -10.87 -10.89
N ASP A 340 15.18 -10.54 -11.30
CA ASP A 340 16.36 -10.48 -10.44
C ASP A 340 16.18 -9.39 -9.36
N ALA A 341 15.66 -8.22 -9.72
CA ALA A 341 15.38 -7.13 -8.76
C ALA A 341 14.29 -7.49 -7.75
N VAL A 342 13.19 -8.12 -8.19
CA VAL A 342 12.14 -8.63 -7.29
C VAL A 342 12.73 -9.68 -6.34
N THR A 343 13.52 -10.62 -6.86
CA THR A 343 14.14 -11.68 -6.07
C THR A 343 15.07 -11.10 -5.00
N ALA A 344 15.94 -10.15 -5.37
CA ALA A 344 16.80 -9.45 -4.42
C ALA A 344 15.98 -8.67 -3.37
N GLY A 345 14.88 -8.03 -3.78
CA GLY A 345 13.96 -7.35 -2.88
C GLY A 345 13.30 -8.30 -1.87
N CYS A 346 12.88 -9.49 -2.32
CA CYS A 346 12.33 -10.54 -1.47
C CYS A 346 13.38 -11.08 -0.49
N VAL A 347 14.63 -11.28 -0.93
CA VAL A 347 15.74 -11.69 -0.05
C VAL A 347 16.00 -10.63 1.01
N ALA A 348 16.07 -9.35 0.63
CA ALA A 348 16.24 -8.25 1.59
C ALA A 348 15.09 -8.20 2.62
N ALA A 349 13.85 -8.40 2.17
CA ALA A 349 12.69 -8.47 3.06
C ALA A 349 12.76 -9.66 4.02
N ALA A 350 13.15 -10.84 3.54
CA ALA A 350 13.32 -12.03 4.36
C ALA A 350 14.41 -11.85 5.43
N THR A 351 15.55 -11.26 5.05
CA THR A 351 16.63 -10.91 5.99
C THR A 351 16.12 -9.97 7.08
N TYR A 352 15.43 -8.89 6.69
CA TYR A 352 14.86 -7.94 7.65
C TYR A 352 13.87 -8.62 8.61
N VAL A 353 12.96 -9.45 8.09
CA VAL A 353 11.98 -10.18 8.91
C VAL A 353 12.68 -11.14 9.89
N SER A 354 13.74 -11.83 9.45
CA SER A 354 14.53 -12.73 10.30
C SER A 354 15.22 -11.99 11.45
N GLU A 355 15.89 -10.87 11.16
CA GLU A 355 16.58 -10.03 12.15
C GLU A 355 15.61 -9.43 13.18
N HIS A 356 14.37 -9.19 12.79
CA HIS A 356 13.34 -8.57 13.61
C HIS A 356 12.26 -9.55 14.07
N LEU A 357 12.51 -10.86 13.94
CA LEU A 357 11.51 -11.90 14.15
C LEU A 357 10.86 -11.86 15.55
N PRO A 358 11.60 -11.72 16.67
CA PRO A 358 10.97 -11.64 17.99
C PRO A 358 9.97 -10.48 18.10
N ARG A 359 10.31 -9.32 17.53
CA ARG A 359 9.47 -8.12 17.53
C ARG A 359 8.25 -8.27 16.61
N LEU A 360 8.44 -8.80 15.39
CA LEU A 360 7.36 -8.96 14.41
C LEU A 360 6.39 -10.07 14.81
N ALA A 361 6.88 -11.17 15.37
CA ALA A 361 6.03 -12.25 15.88
C ALA A 361 5.39 -11.91 17.23
N GLY A 362 5.94 -10.94 17.97
CA GLY A 362 5.54 -10.67 19.36
C GLY A 362 5.84 -11.86 20.27
N VAL A 363 7.00 -12.51 20.08
CA VAL A 363 7.41 -13.72 20.80
C VAL A 363 8.81 -13.51 21.34
N GLU A 364 8.97 -13.62 22.67
CA GLU A 364 10.28 -13.52 23.31
C GLU A 364 11.13 -14.77 23.07
N ASN A 365 12.45 -14.66 23.24
CA ASN A 365 13.36 -15.77 22.95
C ASN A 365 13.25 -16.94 23.94
N ASN A 366 12.77 -16.69 25.15
CA ASN A 366 12.58 -17.63 26.25
C ASN A 366 11.14 -18.16 26.38
N ASP A 367 10.24 -17.81 25.45
CA ASP A 367 8.84 -18.24 25.48
C ASP A 367 8.74 -19.78 25.34
N PRO A 368 8.10 -20.50 26.26
CA PRO A 368 8.00 -21.98 26.21
C PRO A 368 7.24 -22.47 24.97
N GLU A 369 6.35 -21.65 24.40
CA GLU A 369 5.58 -21.96 23.19
C GLU A 369 6.16 -21.28 21.94
N ARG A 370 7.40 -20.79 22.02
CA ARG A 370 8.04 -20.01 20.95
C ARG A 370 7.92 -20.67 19.58
N LEU A 371 8.22 -21.97 19.47
CA LEU A 371 8.14 -22.68 18.19
C LEU A 371 6.73 -22.69 17.61
N THR A 372 5.72 -22.94 18.45
CA THR A 372 4.30 -22.95 18.04
C THR A 372 3.85 -21.57 17.58
N ARG A 373 4.20 -20.53 18.35
CA ARG A 373 3.83 -19.14 18.03
C ARG A 373 4.55 -18.61 16.79
N LEU A 374 5.80 -19.02 16.56
CA LEU A 374 6.54 -18.69 15.33
C LEU A 374 5.94 -19.37 14.10
N LYS A 375 5.51 -20.64 14.21
CA LYS A 375 4.79 -21.32 13.12
C LYS A 375 3.50 -20.59 12.76
N GLU A 376 2.73 -20.17 13.76
CA GLU A 376 1.51 -19.40 13.55
C GLU A 376 1.79 -18.03 12.93
N PHE A 377 2.83 -17.33 13.40
CA PHE A 377 3.30 -16.10 12.76
C PHE A 377 3.63 -16.33 11.28
N CYS A 378 4.41 -17.35 10.93
CA CYS A 378 4.76 -17.66 9.54
C CYS A 378 3.52 -17.94 8.69
N ARG A 379 2.53 -18.68 9.21
CA ARG A 379 1.25 -18.95 8.52
C ARG A 379 0.48 -17.66 8.26
N ARG A 380 0.38 -16.77 9.25
CA ARG A 380 -0.27 -15.46 9.12
C ARG A 380 0.48 -14.53 8.17
N PHE A 381 1.81 -14.51 8.23
CA PHE A 381 2.66 -13.72 7.34
C PHE A 381 2.46 -14.14 5.89
N ALA A 382 2.52 -15.44 5.61
CA ALA A 382 2.31 -15.97 4.27
C ALA A 382 0.88 -15.72 3.77
N SER A 383 -0.14 -15.89 4.62
CA SER A 383 -1.53 -15.55 4.26
C SER A 383 -1.71 -14.07 3.93
N THR A 384 -1.04 -13.18 4.68
CA THR A 384 -1.07 -11.73 4.44
C THR A 384 -0.39 -11.38 3.12
N ALA A 385 0.77 -11.98 2.85
CA ALA A 385 1.49 -11.82 1.58
C ALA A 385 0.67 -12.31 0.38
N TRP A 386 -0.09 -13.41 0.54
CA TRP A 386 -0.97 -13.98 -0.49
C TRP A 386 -2.32 -13.25 -0.60
N ARG A 387 -2.61 -12.32 0.33
CA ARG A 387 -3.87 -11.57 0.42
C ARG A 387 -5.11 -12.47 0.54
N ARG A 388 -4.93 -13.69 1.05
CA ARG A 388 -5.99 -14.67 1.31
C ARG A 388 -5.54 -15.70 2.34
N PRO A 389 -6.48 -16.39 3.01
CA PRO A 389 -6.14 -17.57 3.79
C PRO A 389 -5.42 -18.63 2.95
N LEU A 390 -4.40 -19.25 3.54
CA LEU A 390 -3.76 -20.44 2.97
C LEU A 390 -4.59 -21.69 3.25
N THR A 391 -4.61 -22.61 2.28
CA THR A 391 -5.05 -23.98 2.53
C THR A 391 -4.05 -24.70 3.43
N ASP A 392 -4.48 -25.79 4.08
CA ASP A 392 -3.57 -26.52 4.97
C ASP A 392 -2.41 -27.19 4.21
N ALA A 393 -2.64 -27.61 2.96
CA ALA A 393 -1.58 -28.09 2.08
C ALA A 393 -0.55 -27.00 1.75
N GLU A 394 -1.01 -25.78 1.41
CA GLU A 394 -0.13 -24.63 1.14
C GLU A 394 0.66 -24.22 2.39
N ALA A 395 0.00 -24.15 3.55
CA ALA A 395 0.66 -23.83 4.82
C ALA A 395 1.71 -24.89 5.18
N MET A 396 1.41 -26.18 4.99
CA MET A 396 2.34 -27.26 5.26
C MET A 396 3.55 -27.23 4.31
N ALA A 397 3.35 -26.90 3.03
CA ALA A 397 4.44 -26.79 2.05
C ALA A 397 5.35 -25.58 2.29
N LEU A 398 4.78 -24.43 2.65
CA LEU A 398 5.54 -23.17 2.83
C LEU A 398 6.21 -23.06 4.20
N VAL A 399 5.52 -23.48 5.26
CA VAL A 399 5.99 -23.32 6.65
C VAL A 399 6.65 -24.60 7.16
N GLY A 400 6.12 -25.77 6.82
CA GLY A 400 6.56 -27.07 7.35
C GLY A 400 8.06 -27.33 7.24
N PRO A 401 8.69 -27.20 6.05
CA PRO A 401 10.11 -27.50 5.87
C PRO A 401 11.04 -26.69 6.79
N ALA A 402 10.72 -25.40 7.01
CA ALA A 402 11.53 -24.50 7.84
C ALA A 402 11.61 -24.95 9.31
N PHE A 403 10.56 -25.62 9.81
CA PHE A 403 10.50 -26.09 11.20
C PHE A 403 10.78 -27.59 11.34
N ALA A 404 10.71 -28.37 10.25
CA ALA A 404 11.10 -29.78 10.25
C ALA A 404 12.62 -29.95 10.41
N ALA A 405 13.42 -29.07 9.79
CA ALA A 405 14.88 -29.07 9.92
C ALA A 405 15.37 -28.70 11.34
N SER A 406 14.54 -28.04 12.15
CA SER A 406 14.88 -27.67 13.53
C SER A 406 14.68 -28.82 14.52
N ALA A 407 13.83 -29.81 14.21
CA ALA A 407 13.66 -31.00 15.04
C ALA A 407 14.88 -31.93 14.97
N THR A 408 15.58 -31.96 13.83
CA THR A 408 16.76 -32.82 13.62
C THR A 408 18.02 -32.28 14.32
N ARG A 409 18.13 -30.96 14.56
CA ARG A 409 19.28 -30.37 15.26
C ARG A 409 19.22 -30.46 16.78
N PHE A 410 18.03 -30.61 17.37
CA PHE A 410 17.89 -30.85 18.82
C PHE A 410 18.17 -32.30 19.23
N ASN A 411 18.00 -33.27 18.33
CA ASN A 411 18.32 -34.68 18.61
C ASN A 411 19.81 -35.06 18.36
N ALA A 412 20.61 -34.17 17.76
CA ALA A 412 22.01 -34.43 17.43
C ALA A 412 23.00 -33.94 18.51
N THR A 413 22.53 -33.32 19.59
CA THR A 413 23.37 -32.85 20.72
C THR A 413 23.07 -33.57 22.05
N SER A 414 22.24 -34.60 22.00
CA SER A 414 21.88 -35.45 23.15
C SER A 414 22.24 -36.92 22.95
N GLY A 415 23.27 -37.20 22.13
CA GLY A 415 23.81 -38.53 21.87
C GLY A 415 25.26 -38.66 22.28
#